data_AF-B9XSW7-F1
#
_entry.id   AF-B9XSW7-F1
#
_cell.length_a   1.000
_cell.length_b   1.000
_cell.length_c   1.000
_cell.angle_alpha   90.00
_cell.angle_beta   90.00
_cell.angle_gamma   90.00
#
_symmetry.space_group_name_H-M   'P 1'
#
loop_
_entity.id
_entity.type
_entity.pdbx_description
1 polymer ?
#
loop_
_entity_poly.entity_id
_entity_poly.type
_entity_poly.pdbx_seq_one_letter_code
_entity_poly.pdbx_strand_id
1 'polypeptide(L)'
;MDALPRRRKAFTSPAAAQFWFEWRRAGWVLPMCAGGILILVGPISWLSRNDPNATVSALALILAMPMLLAAVVGMSFSKADFWSRDHSLNAFLAVRPLATGEIVVTKMKVAAVSVAITWLLVLAFVYFWLVSWPSTSQLDMLLFEFKLFYPHSWHLILILSLGGLSLITWRSMVGGFWTGLASTWKPLITSLCIRAIALVLALIACAWMAAHEKWCKAHVDLQILIIGWVLALAVLFKLWMAVFSWSKITPSRVWKYLLIWSGGTGALVALAILATPVFDVVRVEHLLVLAALLPFPIARLGLAPMSLARNRHR
;
A
#
# COMPACT_ATOMS: atom_id res chain seq x y z
N MET A 1 -38.87 -0.10 -31.00
CA MET A 1 -39.21 0.69 -29.80
C MET A 1 -37.93 1.32 -29.30
N ASP A 2 -37.70 2.58 -29.68
CA ASP A 2 -36.53 3.34 -29.24
C ASP A 2 -36.68 3.69 -27.77
N ALA A 3 -35.88 3.05 -26.93
CA ALA A 3 -35.84 3.36 -25.51
C ALA A 3 -35.26 4.76 -25.32
N LEU A 4 -36.12 5.77 -25.24
CA LEU A 4 -35.74 7.14 -24.95
C LEU A 4 -34.85 7.14 -23.68
N PRO A 5 -33.65 7.76 -23.73
CA PRO A 5 -32.73 7.75 -22.61
C PRO A 5 -33.40 8.42 -21.40
N ARG A 6 -33.69 7.63 -20.37
CA ARG A 6 -34.29 8.10 -19.13
C ARG A 6 -33.36 9.16 -18.52
N ARG A 7 -33.86 10.39 -18.35
CA ARG A 7 -33.11 11.53 -17.81
C ARG A 7 -32.56 11.16 -16.43
N ARG A 8 -31.26 10.91 -16.33
CA ARG A 8 -30.57 10.68 -15.05
C ARG A 8 -30.23 12.03 -14.42
N LYS A 9 -30.24 12.09 -13.08
CA LYS A 9 -29.83 13.28 -12.32
C LYS A 9 -28.41 13.68 -12.73
N ALA A 10 -28.22 14.96 -13.08
CA ALA A 10 -26.90 15.47 -13.42
C ALA A 10 -25.94 15.36 -12.21
N PHE A 11 -24.66 15.12 -12.47
CA PHE A 11 -23.64 15.14 -11.41
C PHE A 11 -23.45 16.57 -10.89
N THR A 12 -23.18 16.71 -9.59
CA THR A 12 -22.99 18.01 -8.93
C THR A 12 -21.72 18.72 -9.39
N SER A 13 -20.71 17.98 -9.86
CA SER A 13 -19.47 18.54 -10.42
C SER A 13 -18.80 17.57 -11.42
N PRO A 14 -17.92 18.08 -12.31
CA PRO A 14 -17.11 17.24 -13.19
C PRO A 14 -16.23 16.23 -12.43
N ALA A 15 -15.72 16.62 -11.26
CA ALA A 15 -14.92 15.74 -10.40
C ALA A 15 -15.74 14.56 -9.85
N ALA A 16 -17.01 14.78 -9.49
CA ALA A 16 -17.91 13.72 -9.05
C ALA A 16 -18.23 12.73 -10.19
N ALA A 17 -18.41 13.24 -11.41
CA ALA A 17 -18.60 12.38 -12.60
C ALA A 17 -17.34 11.53 -12.88
N GLN A 18 -16.15 12.12 -12.78
CA GLN A 18 -14.89 11.39 -12.94
C GLN A 18 -14.70 10.33 -11.84
N PHE A 19 -15.02 10.67 -10.58
CA PHE A 19 -14.93 9.72 -9.47
C PHE A 19 -15.87 8.53 -9.70
N TRP A 20 -17.13 8.80 -10.06
CA TRP A 20 -18.10 7.74 -10.35
C TRP A 20 -17.63 6.83 -11.50
N PHE A 21 -17.09 7.42 -12.58
CA PHE A 21 -16.55 6.68 -13.71
C PHE A 21 -15.38 5.76 -13.29
N GLU A 22 -14.39 6.30 -12.59
CA GLU A 22 -13.23 5.53 -12.12
C GLU A 22 -13.62 4.46 -11.10
N TRP A 23 -14.57 4.77 -10.21
CA TRP A 23 -15.13 3.83 -9.24
C TRP A 23 -15.76 2.61 -9.91
N ARG A 24 -16.61 2.85 -10.91
CA ARG A 24 -17.27 1.77 -11.67
C ARG A 24 -16.29 0.93 -12.47
N ARG A 25 -15.22 1.53 -12.99
CA ARG A 25 -14.28 0.81 -13.85
C ARG A 25 -13.33 -0.09 -13.07
N ALA A 26 -12.80 0.40 -11.95
CA ALA A 26 -11.73 -0.30 -11.24
C ALA A 26 -11.76 -0.17 -9.71
N GLY A 27 -12.62 0.68 -9.14
CA GLY A 27 -12.75 0.84 -7.69
C GLY A 27 -13.22 -0.42 -6.96
N TRP A 28 -14.01 -1.27 -7.61
CA TRP A 28 -14.52 -2.52 -7.04
C TRP A 28 -13.56 -3.71 -7.12
N VAL A 29 -12.52 -3.64 -7.96
CA VAL A 29 -11.69 -4.81 -8.27
C VAL A 29 -10.98 -5.35 -7.03
N LEU A 30 -10.32 -4.49 -6.26
CA LEU A 30 -9.60 -4.92 -5.06
C LEU A 30 -10.56 -5.51 -3.99
N PRO A 31 -11.68 -4.85 -3.60
CA PRO A 31 -12.67 -5.44 -2.70
C PRO A 31 -13.27 -6.76 -3.20
N MET A 32 -13.56 -6.89 -4.49
CA MET A 32 -14.14 -8.11 -5.06
C MET A 32 -13.14 -9.26 -5.03
N CYS A 33 -11.89 -9.04 -5.43
CA CYS A 33 -10.84 -10.05 -5.33
C CYS A 33 -10.60 -10.47 -3.87
N ALA A 34 -10.57 -9.50 -2.96
CA ALA A 34 -10.38 -9.78 -1.55
C ALA A 34 -11.55 -10.60 -0.98
N GLY A 35 -12.78 -10.16 -1.21
CA GLY A 35 -13.99 -10.88 -0.80
C GLY A 35 -14.07 -12.29 -1.38
N GLY A 36 -13.73 -12.47 -2.66
CA GLY A 36 -13.70 -13.79 -3.30
C GLY A 36 -12.71 -14.75 -2.63
N ILE A 37 -11.51 -14.29 -2.30
CA ILE A 37 -10.54 -15.11 -1.56
C ILE A 37 -11.01 -15.38 -0.13
N LEU A 38 -11.60 -14.40 0.57
CA LEU A 38 -12.14 -14.63 1.92
C LEU A 38 -13.24 -15.70 1.94
N ILE A 39 -14.11 -15.71 0.91
CA ILE A 39 -15.13 -16.75 0.72
C ILE A 39 -14.50 -18.14 0.53
N LEU A 40 -13.35 -18.23 -0.14
CA LEU A 40 -12.62 -19.50 -0.30
C LEU A 40 -11.86 -19.92 0.97
N VAL A 41 -11.24 -18.96 1.65
CA VAL A 41 -10.45 -19.20 2.87
C VAL A 41 -11.34 -19.69 4.01
N GLY A 42 -12.56 -19.18 4.15
CA GLY A 42 -13.50 -19.58 5.21
C GLY A 42 -13.69 -21.10 5.30
N PRO A 43 -14.21 -21.78 4.25
CA PRO A 43 -14.39 -23.23 4.25
C PRO A 43 -13.08 -24.02 4.38
N ILE A 44 -12.00 -23.59 3.71
CA ILE A 44 -10.70 -24.28 3.79
C ILE A 44 -10.17 -24.25 5.22
N SER A 45 -10.23 -23.07 5.86
CA SER A 45 -9.80 -22.93 7.24
C SER A 45 -10.63 -23.86 8.14
N TRP A 46 -11.94 -24.01 7.89
CA TRP A 46 -12.84 -24.80 8.74
C TRP A 46 -12.42 -26.27 8.81
N LEU A 47 -11.87 -26.80 7.72
CA LEU A 47 -11.31 -28.16 7.68
C LEU A 47 -10.09 -28.32 8.61
N SER A 48 -9.36 -27.23 8.87
CA SER A 48 -8.18 -27.19 9.75
C SER A 48 -8.46 -26.57 11.12
N ARG A 49 -9.73 -26.46 11.54
CA ARG A 49 -10.13 -25.74 12.76
C ARG A 49 -9.55 -26.28 14.07
N ASN A 50 -9.09 -27.53 14.07
CA ASN A 50 -8.49 -28.17 15.24
C ASN A 50 -6.98 -27.92 15.37
N ASP A 51 -6.34 -27.34 14.34
CA ASP A 51 -4.92 -27.02 14.37
C ASP A 51 -4.69 -25.53 14.72
N PRO A 52 -4.12 -25.23 15.89
CA PRO A 52 -3.82 -23.85 16.28
C PRO A 52 -2.81 -23.18 15.33
N ASN A 53 -1.85 -23.92 14.76
CA ASN A 53 -0.83 -23.36 13.86
C ASN A 53 -1.45 -22.91 12.53
N ALA A 54 -2.45 -23.67 12.04
CA ALA A 54 -3.24 -23.31 10.88
C ALA A 54 -3.99 -21.99 11.11
N THR A 55 -4.46 -21.75 12.34
CA THR A 55 -5.21 -20.53 12.70
C THR A 55 -4.32 -19.27 12.61
N VAL A 56 -3.13 -19.32 13.20
CA VAL A 56 -2.16 -18.20 13.13
C VAL A 56 -1.71 -17.96 11.68
N SER A 57 -1.42 -19.03 10.95
CA SER A 57 -0.99 -18.95 9.55
C SER A 57 -2.10 -18.38 8.64
N ALA A 58 -3.34 -18.81 8.86
CA ALA A 58 -4.51 -18.29 8.14
C ALA A 58 -4.72 -16.80 8.44
N LEU A 59 -4.65 -16.38 9.71
CA LEU A 59 -4.79 -14.97 10.08
C LEU A 59 -3.69 -14.12 9.43
N ALA A 60 -2.43 -14.56 9.50
CA ALA A 60 -1.32 -13.86 8.85
C ALA A 60 -1.53 -13.71 7.34
N LEU A 61 -1.99 -14.78 6.67
CA LEU A 61 -2.31 -14.75 5.25
C LEU A 61 -3.48 -13.79 4.94
N ILE A 62 -4.55 -13.82 5.73
CA ILE A 62 -5.73 -12.95 5.57
C ILE A 62 -5.33 -11.47 5.70
N LEU A 63 -4.46 -11.13 6.67
CA LEU A 63 -3.99 -9.76 6.88
C LEU A 63 -2.97 -9.31 5.83
N ALA A 64 -2.12 -10.20 5.31
CA ALA A 64 -1.14 -9.89 4.28
C ALA A 64 -1.77 -9.79 2.88
N MET A 65 -2.85 -10.53 2.62
CA MET A 65 -3.45 -10.67 1.30
C MET A 65 -3.87 -9.34 0.65
N PRO A 66 -4.51 -8.36 1.34
CA PRO A 66 -4.86 -7.08 0.71
C PRO A 66 -3.65 -6.36 0.11
N MET A 67 -2.50 -6.43 0.77
CA MET A 67 -1.26 -5.82 0.27
C MET A 67 -0.75 -6.53 -0.99
N LEU A 68 -0.81 -7.86 -1.02
CA LEU A 68 -0.42 -8.68 -2.18
C LEU A 68 -1.34 -8.40 -3.37
N LEU A 69 -2.65 -8.41 -3.16
CA LEU A 69 -3.62 -8.07 -4.20
C LEU A 69 -3.45 -6.64 -4.67
N ALA A 70 -3.25 -5.68 -3.77
CA ALA A 70 -3.04 -4.28 -4.15
C ALA A 70 -1.75 -4.08 -4.95
N ALA A 71 -0.71 -4.89 -4.74
CA ALA A 71 0.50 -4.86 -5.55
C ALA A 71 0.22 -5.31 -7.00
N VAL A 72 -0.58 -6.36 -7.19
CA VAL A 72 -0.97 -6.88 -8.51
C VAL A 72 -1.99 -5.95 -9.20
N VAL A 73 -3.10 -5.66 -8.52
CA VAL A 73 -4.17 -4.78 -9.01
C VAL A 73 -3.65 -3.37 -9.26
N GLY A 74 -2.73 -2.87 -8.43
CA GLY A 74 -2.12 -1.55 -8.58
C GLY A 74 -1.39 -1.36 -9.91
N MET A 75 -0.83 -2.43 -10.49
CA MET A 75 -0.21 -2.37 -11.82
C MET A 75 -1.26 -2.06 -12.89
N SER A 76 -2.39 -2.76 -12.89
CA SER A 76 -3.50 -2.51 -13.81
C SER A 76 -4.21 -1.19 -13.50
N PHE A 77 -4.35 -0.82 -12.22
CA PHE A 77 -4.97 0.42 -11.77
C PHE A 77 -4.21 1.67 -12.24
N SER A 78 -2.89 1.53 -12.44
CA SER A 78 -2.04 2.60 -12.95
C SER A 78 -2.30 2.99 -14.41
N LYS A 79 -2.95 2.12 -15.20
CA LYS A 79 -3.24 2.36 -16.60
C LYS A 79 -4.36 3.41 -16.79
N ALA A 80 -4.26 4.16 -17.89
CA ALA A 80 -5.32 5.08 -18.30
C ALA A 80 -6.64 4.35 -18.53
N ASP A 81 -6.60 3.13 -19.09
CA ASP A 81 -7.70 2.17 -19.13
C ASP A 81 -7.34 0.86 -18.45
N PHE A 82 -8.19 0.39 -17.51
CA PHE A 82 -7.88 -0.77 -16.68
C PHE A 82 -7.94 -2.07 -17.49
N TRP A 83 -8.90 -2.15 -18.41
CA TRP A 83 -9.20 -3.36 -19.19
C TRP A 83 -8.53 -3.39 -20.56
N SER A 84 -7.99 -2.25 -21.02
CA SER A 84 -7.30 -2.20 -22.29
C SER A 84 -5.91 -2.84 -22.22
N ARG A 85 -5.58 -3.59 -23.28
CA ARG A 85 -4.21 -4.03 -23.54
C ARG A 85 -3.34 -2.86 -24.03
N ASP A 86 -3.96 -1.88 -24.68
CA ASP A 86 -3.27 -0.71 -25.20
C ASP A 86 -2.97 0.29 -24.08
N HIS A 87 -1.72 0.75 -24.06
CA HIS A 87 -1.25 1.78 -23.14
C HIS A 87 -1.51 3.21 -23.66
N SER A 88 -2.09 3.34 -24.85
CA SER A 88 -2.49 4.63 -25.40
C SER A 88 -3.64 5.21 -24.59
N LEU A 89 -3.65 6.53 -24.49
CA LEU A 89 -4.72 7.24 -23.81
C LEU A 89 -5.93 7.27 -24.75
N ASN A 90 -7.06 6.69 -24.33
CA ASN A 90 -8.29 6.74 -25.12
C ASN A 90 -8.60 8.19 -25.54
N ALA A 91 -8.90 8.42 -26.83
CA ALA A 91 -9.16 9.76 -27.38
C ALA A 91 -10.17 10.56 -26.53
N PHE A 92 -11.17 9.87 -25.98
CA PHE A 92 -12.13 10.46 -25.07
C PHE A 92 -11.52 11.05 -23.78
N LEU A 93 -10.50 10.41 -23.19
CA LEU A 93 -9.80 10.94 -22.02
C LEU A 93 -8.85 12.10 -22.38
N ALA A 94 -8.38 12.14 -23.63
CA ALA A 94 -7.47 13.18 -24.11
C ALA A 94 -8.20 14.53 -24.23
N VAL A 95 -9.42 14.52 -24.77
CA VAL A 95 -10.22 15.73 -25.02
C VAL A 95 -11.02 16.22 -23.81
N ARG A 96 -11.05 15.47 -22.70
CA ARG A 96 -11.83 15.87 -21.51
C ARG A 96 -11.27 17.17 -20.91
N PRO A 97 -12.11 18.19 -20.68
CA PRO A 97 -11.72 19.47 -20.09
C PRO A 97 -11.57 19.35 -18.56
N LEU A 98 -10.72 18.42 -18.12
CA LEU A 98 -10.32 18.24 -16.72
C LEU A 98 -8.83 18.46 -16.60
N ALA A 99 -8.43 19.21 -15.58
CA ALA A 99 -7.03 19.41 -15.28
C ALA A 99 -6.38 18.05 -14.99
N THR A 100 -5.21 17.81 -15.58
CA THR A 100 -4.48 16.55 -15.46
C THR A 100 -4.28 16.11 -14.00
N GLY A 101 -4.02 17.06 -13.11
CA GLY A 101 -3.90 16.80 -11.68
C GLY A 101 -5.20 16.33 -11.01
N GLU A 102 -6.36 16.81 -11.45
CA GLU A 102 -7.66 16.40 -10.89
C GLU A 102 -8.00 14.96 -11.23
N ILE A 103 -7.60 14.48 -12.42
CA ILE A 103 -7.75 13.09 -12.82
C ILE A 103 -6.92 12.18 -11.91
N VAL A 104 -5.65 12.54 -11.67
CA VAL A 104 -4.76 11.78 -10.78
C VAL A 104 -5.31 11.77 -9.35
N VAL A 105 -5.69 12.92 -8.81
CA VAL A 105 -6.31 13.04 -7.47
C VAL A 105 -7.56 12.16 -7.37
N THR A 106 -8.40 12.16 -8.40
CA THR A 106 -9.63 11.36 -8.42
C THR A 106 -9.31 9.86 -8.39
N LYS A 107 -8.33 9.39 -9.17
CA LYS A 107 -7.85 8.00 -9.10
C LYS A 107 -7.29 7.64 -7.72
N MET A 108 -6.54 8.54 -7.08
CA MET A 108 -6.05 8.33 -5.72
C MET A 108 -7.17 8.20 -4.70
N LYS A 109 -8.23 9.01 -4.82
CA LYS A 109 -9.43 8.91 -3.96
C LYS A 109 -10.14 7.59 -4.17
N VAL A 110 -10.32 7.16 -5.42
CA VAL A 110 -10.91 5.84 -5.73
C VAL A 110 -10.07 4.72 -5.14
N ALA A 111 -8.74 4.77 -5.25
CA ALA A 111 -7.86 3.80 -4.59
C ALA A 111 -8.02 3.81 -3.07
N ALA A 112 -8.07 4.98 -2.44
CA ALA A 112 -8.25 5.08 -0.99
C ALA A 112 -9.59 4.47 -0.52
N VAL A 113 -10.69 4.78 -1.20
CA VAL A 113 -12.01 4.20 -0.89
C VAL A 113 -12.01 2.68 -1.14
N SER A 114 -11.39 2.23 -2.23
CA SER A 114 -11.26 0.80 -2.55
C SER A 114 -10.51 0.03 -1.45
N VAL A 115 -9.40 0.59 -0.98
CA VAL A 115 -8.61 0.04 0.14
C VAL A 115 -9.41 0.06 1.44
N ALA A 116 -10.12 1.16 1.74
CA ALA A 116 -10.94 1.25 2.95
C ALA A 116 -12.05 0.17 2.96
N ILE A 117 -12.78 -0.02 1.87
CA ILE A 117 -13.79 -1.09 1.77
C ILE A 117 -13.14 -2.47 1.91
N THR A 118 -11.96 -2.68 1.30
CA THR A 118 -11.23 -3.94 1.39
C THR A 118 -10.86 -4.27 2.85
N TRP A 119 -10.32 -3.30 3.60
CA TRP A 119 -9.97 -3.50 5.00
C TRP A 119 -11.21 -3.67 5.90
N LEU A 120 -12.30 -2.97 5.62
CA LEU A 120 -13.57 -3.20 6.33
C LEU A 120 -14.07 -4.64 6.13
N LEU A 121 -14.01 -5.16 4.90
CA LEU A 121 -14.37 -6.56 4.61
C LEU A 121 -13.45 -7.55 5.34
N VAL A 122 -12.14 -7.31 5.32
CA VAL A 122 -11.15 -8.16 6.02
C VAL A 122 -11.36 -8.14 7.52
N LEU A 123 -11.55 -6.97 8.13
CA LEU A 123 -11.77 -6.84 9.57
C LEU A 123 -13.10 -7.47 9.99
N ALA A 124 -14.17 -7.26 9.22
CA ALA A 124 -15.45 -7.92 9.47
C ALA A 124 -15.31 -9.44 9.38
N PHE A 125 -14.65 -9.95 8.34
CA PHE A 125 -14.39 -11.38 8.19
C PHE A 125 -13.58 -11.93 9.37
N VAL A 126 -12.44 -11.31 9.71
CA VAL A 126 -11.58 -11.74 10.82
C VAL A 126 -12.36 -11.76 12.14
N TYR A 127 -13.19 -10.74 12.39
CA TYR A 127 -14.05 -10.70 13.58
C TYR A 127 -15.00 -11.90 13.63
N PHE A 128 -15.82 -12.11 12.61
CA PHE A 128 -16.79 -13.23 12.58
C PHE A 128 -16.10 -14.60 12.58
N TRP A 129 -14.98 -14.71 11.88
CA TRP A 129 -14.17 -15.92 11.77
C TRP A 129 -13.57 -16.31 13.12
N LEU A 130 -12.94 -15.36 13.84
CA LEU A 130 -12.36 -15.62 15.16
C LEU A 130 -13.43 -15.95 16.21
N VAL A 131 -14.57 -15.25 16.20
CA VAL A 131 -15.68 -15.53 17.15
C VAL A 131 -16.25 -16.94 16.94
N SER A 132 -16.24 -17.43 15.70
CA SER A 132 -16.77 -18.76 15.36
C SER A 132 -15.72 -19.88 15.49
N TRP A 133 -14.48 -19.56 15.87
CA TRP A 133 -13.37 -20.50 15.83
C TRP A 133 -13.20 -21.30 17.13
N PRO A 134 -13.00 -22.63 17.08
CA PRO A 134 -12.92 -23.44 18.29
C PRO A 134 -11.54 -23.43 18.98
N SER A 135 -10.45 -23.10 18.27
CA SER A 135 -9.07 -23.17 18.83
C SER A 135 -8.30 -21.87 18.64
N THR A 136 -8.35 -20.98 19.63
CA THR A 136 -7.59 -19.71 19.66
C THR A 136 -6.33 -19.78 20.54
N SER A 137 -6.02 -20.94 21.12
CA SER A 137 -4.99 -21.10 22.17
C SER A 137 -3.62 -20.50 21.83
N GLN A 138 -3.10 -20.73 20.62
CA GLN A 138 -1.82 -20.16 20.19
C GLN A 138 -1.90 -18.66 19.94
N LEU A 139 -3.05 -18.15 19.50
CA LEU A 139 -3.29 -16.73 19.30
C LEU A 139 -3.40 -16.00 20.64
N ASP A 140 -4.03 -16.64 21.63
CA ASP A 140 -4.10 -16.17 23.01
C ASP A 140 -2.71 -16.15 23.65
N MET A 141 -1.89 -17.18 23.41
CA MET A 141 -0.48 -17.22 23.83
C MET A 141 0.33 -16.08 23.21
N LEU A 142 0.26 -15.87 21.90
CA LEU A 142 0.94 -14.77 21.21
C LEU A 142 0.46 -13.40 21.71
N LEU A 143 -0.85 -13.25 21.93
CA LEU A 143 -1.42 -12.01 22.47
C LEU A 143 -0.99 -11.78 23.92
N PHE A 144 -0.87 -12.83 24.73
CA PHE A 144 -0.37 -12.75 26.10
C PHE A 144 1.09 -12.32 26.12
N GLU A 145 1.96 -12.96 25.33
CA GLU A 145 3.36 -12.57 25.18
C GLU A 145 3.48 -11.11 24.70
N PHE A 146 2.69 -10.74 23.68
CA PHE A 146 2.65 -9.37 23.18
C PHE A 146 2.24 -8.36 24.26
N LYS A 147 1.21 -8.68 25.07
CA LYS A 147 0.81 -7.84 26.21
C LYS A 147 1.89 -7.76 27.29
N LEU A 148 2.65 -8.83 27.50
CA LEU A 148 3.75 -8.86 28.46
C LEU A 148 4.88 -7.91 28.02
N PHE A 149 5.19 -7.87 26.71
CA PHE A 149 6.18 -6.94 26.15
C PHE A 149 5.68 -5.48 26.11
N TYR A 150 4.37 -5.26 25.91
CA TYR A 150 3.78 -3.92 25.72
C TYR A 150 2.57 -3.66 26.64
N PRO A 151 2.73 -3.66 27.97
CA PRO A 151 1.61 -3.66 28.92
C PRO A 151 0.68 -2.44 28.76
N HIS A 152 1.23 -1.27 28.45
CA HIS A 152 0.47 -0.02 28.38
C HIS A 152 0.10 0.41 26.95
N SER A 153 0.81 -0.08 25.93
CA SER A 153 0.73 0.45 24.55
C SER A 153 0.21 -0.55 23.51
N TRP A 154 -0.07 -1.80 23.89
CA TRP A 154 -0.43 -2.86 22.94
C TRP A 154 -1.64 -2.52 22.04
N HIS A 155 -2.68 -1.87 22.59
CA HIS A 155 -3.84 -1.43 21.81
C HIS A 155 -3.47 -0.43 20.73
N LEU A 156 -2.65 0.56 21.09
CA LEU A 156 -2.20 1.60 20.18
C LEU A 156 -1.31 1.02 19.08
N ILE A 157 -0.40 0.10 19.43
CA ILE A 157 0.43 -0.63 18.47
C ILE A 157 -0.45 -1.41 17.49
N LEU A 158 -1.49 -2.10 17.96
CA LEU A 158 -2.41 -2.86 17.11
C LEU A 158 -3.17 -1.93 16.14
N ILE A 159 -3.73 -0.82 16.63
CA ILE A 159 -4.44 0.17 15.80
C ILE A 159 -3.50 0.78 14.76
N LEU A 160 -2.31 1.21 15.18
CA LEU A 160 -1.31 1.77 14.28
C LEU A 160 -0.79 0.74 13.27
N SER A 161 -0.65 -0.53 13.66
CA SER A 161 -0.27 -1.61 12.75
C SER A 161 -1.31 -1.82 11.68
N LEU A 162 -2.60 -1.92 12.06
CA LEU A 162 -3.70 -2.03 11.08
C LEU A 162 -3.78 -0.80 10.16
N GLY A 163 -3.61 0.39 10.72
CA GLY A 163 -3.51 1.63 9.95
C GLY A 163 -2.32 1.62 8.99
N GLY A 164 -1.16 1.16 9.45
CA GLY A 164 0.06 1.03 8.66
C GLY A 164 -0.09 0.04 7.51
N LEU A 165 -0.66 -1.14 7.75
CA LEU A 165 -0.96 -2.14 6.72
C LEU A 165 -1.96 -1.58 5.69
N SER A 166 -2.97 -0.84 6.13
CA SER A 166 -3.92 -0.13 5.26
C SER A 166 -3.22 0.90 4.37
N LEU A 167 -2.31 1.69 4.95
CA LEU A 167 -1.51 2.68 4.21
C LEU A 167 -0.55 2.03 3.22
N ILE A 168 0.08 0.91 3.59
CA ILE A 168 0.96 0.16 2.67
C ILE A 168 0.13 -0.42 1.52
N THR A 169 -1.07 -0.95 1.79
CA THR A 169 -2.00 -1.42 0.76
C THR A 169 -2.33 -0.31 -0.24
N TRP A 170 -2.69 0.87 0.27
CA TRP A 170 -2.94 2.05 -0.58
C TRP A 170 -1.71 2.50 -1.36
N ARG A 171 -0.53 2.52 -0.74
CA ARG A 171 0.75 2.82 -1.42
C ARG A 171 0.98 1.82 -2.56
N SER A 172 0.76 0.52 -2.34
CA SER A 172 0.94 -0.51 -3.37
C SER A 172 0.01 -0.29 -4.57
N MET A 173 -1.23 0.14 -4.32
CA MET A 173 -2.21 0.45 -5.36
C MET A 173 -1.85 1.70 -6.18
N VAL A 174 -1.36 2.75 -5.51
CA VAL A 174 -1.06 4.06 -6.14
C VAL A 174 0.37 4.14 -6.70
N GLY A 175 1.28 3.30 -6.19
CA GLY A 175 2.71 3.41 -6.43
C GLY A 175 3.15 3.22 -7.89
N GLY A 176 2.26 2.73 -8.76
CA GLY A 176 2.48 2.59 -10.20
C GLY A 176 1.98 3.75 -11.07
N PHE A 177 1.30 4.77 -10.52
CA PHE A 177 0.61 5.79 -11.34
C PHE A 177 1.53 6.53 -12.31
N TRP A 178 2.71 6.94 -11.84
CA TRP A 178 3.69 7.60 -12.71
C TRP A 178 4.04 6.76 -13.93
N THR A 179 4.27 5.45 -13.74
CA THR A 179 4.68 4.55 -14.82
C THR A 179 3.53 4.12 -15.71
N GLY A 180 2.32 3.94 -15.16
CA GLY A 180 1.14 3.54 -15.92
C GLY A 180 0.49 4.67 -16.72
N LEU A 181 0.64 5.92 -16.26
CA LEU A 181 0.15 7.10 -16.99
C LEU A 181 1.16 7.57 -18.05
N ALA A 182 2.44 7.22 -17.91
CA ALA A 182 3.39 7.32 -19.00
C ALA A 182 2.99 6.32 -20.09
N SER A 183 2.57 6.81 -21.26
CA SER A 183 2.11 6.04 -22.43
C SER A 183 2.99 4.87 -22.89
N THR A 184 4.20 4.75 -22.34
CA THR A 184 5.24 3.86 -22.82
C THR A 184 5.38 2.66 -21.89
N TRP A 185 5.45 1.47 -22.47
CA TRP A 185 5.64 0.22 -21.71
C TRP A 185 7.00 0.16 -21.00
N LYS A 186 8.02 0.87 -21.52
CA LYS A 186 9.39 0.87 -21.00
C LYS A 186 9.48 1.21 -19.50
N PRO A 187 9.01 2.38 -19.00
CA PRO A 187 9.08 2.70 -17.57
C PRO A 187 8.30 1.74 -16.68
N LEU A 188 7.22 1.13 -17.18
CA LEU A 188 6.47 0.12 -16.44
C LEU A 188 7.32 -1.14 -16.25
N ILE A 189 7.91 -1.67 -17.31
CA ILE A 189 8.78 -2.85 -17.23
C ILE A 189 10.02 -2.54 -16.41
N THR A 190 10.66 -1.39 -16.59
CA THR A 190 11.80 -0.98 -15.76
C THR A 190 11.43 -0.93 -14.28
N SER A 191 10.27 -0.34 -13.92
CA SER A 191 9.84 -0.34 -12.52
C SER A 191 9.51 -1.73 -12.00
N LEU A 192 8.99 -2.63 -12.84
CA LEU A 192 8.69 -4.00 -12.45
C LEU A 192 9.99 -4.78 -12.20
N CYS A 193 10.96 -4.70 -13.12
CA CYS A 193 12.27 -5.32 -12.98
C CYS A 193 13.00 -4.82 -11.74
N ILE A 194 12.99 -3.51 -11.46
CA ILE A 194 13.62 -2.96 -10.24
C ILE A 194 12.98 -3.55 -8.98
N ARG A 195 11.64 -3.67 -8.94
CA ARG A 195 10.94 -4.26 -7.78
C ARG A 195 11.24 -5.75 -7.64
N ALA A 196 11.27 -6.49 -8.75
CA ALA A 196 11.58 -7.92 -8.76
C ALA A 196 13.03 -8.17 -8.30
N ILE A 197 14.00 -7.41 -8.84
CA ILE A 197 15.41 -7.48 -8.42
C ILE A 197 15.52 -7.14 -6.94
N ALA A 198 14.88 -6.06 -6.46
CA ALA A 198 14.92 -5.70 -5.05
C ALA A 198 14.34 -6.82 -4.15
N LEU A 199 13.25 -7.47 -4.57
CA LEU A 199 12.68 -8.60 -3.85
C LEU A 199 13.62 -9.81 -3.82
N VAL A 200 14.19 -10.18 -4.97
CA VAL A 200 15.15 -11.30 -5.06
C VAL A 200 16.38 -11.03 -4.20
N LEU A 201 16.94 -9.81 -4.24
CA LEU A 201 18.07 -9.42 -3.39
C LEU A 201 17.70 -9.47 -1.91
N ALA A 202 16.50 -9.04 -1.53
CA ALA A 202 16.03 -9.15 -0.15
C ALA A 202 15.90 -10.62 0.29
N LEU A 203 15.38 -11.50 -0.56
CA LEU A 203 15.28 -12.94 -0.27
C LEU A 203 16.67 -13.58 -0.14
N ILE A 204 17.62 -13.25 -1.02
CA ILE A 204 19.00 -13.71 -0.94
C ILE A 204 19.64 -13.22 0.36
N ALA A 205 19.44 -11.96 0.74
CA ALA A 205 19.95 -11.40 1.98
C ALA A 205 19.36 -12.13 3.20
N CYS A 206 18.04 -12.38 3.23
CA CYS A 206 17.40 -13.14 4.30
C CYS A 206 17.93 -14.58 4.39
N ALA A 207 18.07 -15.27 3.26
CA ALA A 207 18.60 -16.63 3.21
C ALA A 207 20.07 -16.67 3.68
N TRP A 208 20.87 -15.68 3.27
CA TRP A 208 22.26 -15.55 3.69
C TRP A 208 22.39 -15.28 5.19
N MET A 209 21.55 -14.38 5.74
CA MET A 209 21.49 -14.10 7.17
C MET A 209 21.10 -15.33 7.98
N ALA A 210 20.14 -16.12 7.49
CA ALA A 210 19.74 -17.38 8.12
C ALA A 210 20.86 -18.43 8.08
N ALA A 211 21.58 -18.55 6.96
CA ALA A 211 22.70 -19.48 6.82
C ALA A 211 23.93 -19.08 7.66
N HIS A 212 24.11 -17.79 7.94
CA HIS A 212 25.28 -17.24 8.64
C HIS A 212 24.90 -16.62 9.99
N GLU A 213 24.01 -17.26 10.74
CA GLU A 213 23.51 -16.75 12.03
C GLU A 213 24.65 -16.37 13.00
N LYS A 214 25.68 -17.24 13.10
CA LYS A 214 26.85 -17.00 13.96
C LYS A 214 27.63 -15.75 13.55
N TRP A 215 27.85 -15.56 12.25
CA TRP A 215 28.55 -14.38 11.74
C TRP A 215 27.73 -13.11 11.96
N CYS A 216 26.41 -13.20 11.74
CA CYS A 216 25.49 -12.08 11.97
C CYS A 216 25.50 -11.64 13.42
N LYS A 217 25.47 -12.59 14.37
CA LYS A 217 25.60 -12.31 15.80
C LYS A 217 26.96 -11.70 16.16
N ALA A 218 28.05 -12.09 15.48
CA ALA A 218 29.38 -11.53 15.72
C ALA A 218 29.57 -10.10 15.17
N HIS A 219 28.81 -9.71 14.15
CA HIS A 219 28.99 -8.43 13.44
C HIS A 219 27.71 -7.56 13.39
N VAL A 220 26.86 -7.66 14.42
CA VAL A 220 25.60 -6.90 14.49
C VAL A 220 25.83 -5.40 14.30
N ASP A 221 26.87 -4.84 14.92
CA ASP A 221 27.17 -3.40 14.83
C ASP A 221 27.48 -2.94 13.40
N LEU A 222 28.27 -3.73 12.67
CA LEU A 222 28.60 -3.45 11.28
C LEU A 222 27.34 -3.53 10.38
N GLN A 223 26.47 -4.51 10.62
CA GLN A 223 25.22 -4.65 9.88
C GLN A 223 24.29 -3.47 10.12
N ILE A 224 24.11 -3.07 11.38
CA ILE A 224 23.29 -1.92 11.77
C ILE A 224 23.83 -0.65 11.11
N LEU A 225 25.15 -0.45 11.13
CA LEU A 225 25.79 0.70 10.48
C LEU A 225 25.53 0.74 8.97
N ILE A 226 25.76 -0.37 8.26
CA ILE A 226 25.56 -0.46 6.81
C ILE A 226 24.08 -0.22 6.46
N ILE A 227 23.16 -0.89 7.15
CA ILE A 227 21.72 -0.73 6.93
C ILE A 227 21.29 0.71 7.22
N GLY A 228 21.80 1.31 8.30
CA GLY A 228 21.53 2.70 8.65
C GLY A 228 21.94 3.67 7.55
N TRP A 229 23.15 3.54 7.01
CA TRP A 229 23.62 4.37 5.89
C TRP A 229 22.78 4.18 4.62
N VAL A 230 22.44 2.93 4.28
CA VAL A 230 21.59 2.64 3.10
C VAL A 230 20.21 3.27 3.25
N LEU A 231 19.58 3.13 4.42
CA LEU A 231 18.27 3.73 4.70
C LEU A 231 18.33 5.26 4.70
N ALA A 232 19.35 5.85 5.31
CA ALA A 232 19.55 7.30 5.33
C ALA A 232 19.73 7.87 3.91
N LEU A 233 20.58 7.25 3.09
CA LEU A 233 20.76 7.63 1.69
C LEU A 233 19.46 7.48 0.89
N ALA A 234 18.69 6.41 1.13
CA ALA A 234 17.40 6.21 0.49
C ALA A 234 16.38 7.30 0.86
N VAL A 235 16.34 7.73 2.12
CA VAL A 235 15.50 8.84 2.58
C VAL A 235 15.93 10.16 1.93
N LEU A 236 17.23 10.47 1.93
CA LEU A 236 17.77 11.68 1.30
C LEU A 236 17.44 11.73 -0.20
N PHE A 237 17.72 10.64 -0.93
CA PHE A 237 17.42 10.54 -2.35
C PHE A 237 15.92 10.72 -2.62
N LYS A 238 15.07 10.13 -1.78
CA LYS A 238 13.61 10.27 -1.86
C LYS A 238 13.15 11.72 -1.66
N LEU A 239 13.69 12.42 -0.66
CA LEU A 239 13.36 13.82 -0.38
C LEU A 239 13.84 14.73 -1.50
N TRP A 240 15.06 14.51 -2.01
CA TRP A 240 15.60 15.20 -3.18
C TRP A 240 14.67 15.05 -4.39
N MET A 241 14.29 13.81 -4.74
CA MET A 241 13.34 13.53 -5.82
C MET A 241 11.97 14.19 -5.58
N ALA A 242 11.53 14.28 -4.33
CA ALA A 242 10.28 14.96 -3.99
C ALA A 242 10.37 16.45 -4.34
N VAL A 243 11.41 17.17 -3.91
CA VAL A 243 11.59 18.61 -4.20
C VAL A 243 11.48 18.89 -5.71
N PHE A 244 12.18 18.12 -6.55
CA PHE A 244 12.10 18.31 -8.01
C PHE A 244 10.70 18.03 -8.57
N SER A 245 10.06 16.95 -8.11
CA SER A 245 8.74 16.55 -8.61
C SER A 245 7.62 17.53 -8.28
N TRP A 246 7.73 18.29 -7.19
CA TRP A 246 6.69 19.19 -6.71
C TRP A 246 6.90 20.65 -7.11
N SER A 247 8.07 20.99 -7.69
CA SER A 247 8.43 22.37 -8.11
C SER A 247 7.41 23.07 -9.02
N LYS A 248 6.63 22.31 -9.81
CA LYS A 248 5.64 22.84 -10.77
C LYS A 248 4.19 22.79 -10.26
N ILE A 249 3.95 22.35 -9.02
CA ILE A 249 2.61 22.16 -8.47
C ILE A 249 2.23 23.35 -7.58
N THR A 250 0.97 23.78 -7.65
CA THR A 250 0.46 24.89 -6.84
C THR A 250 0.70 24.66 -5.32
N PRO A 251 1.22 25.66 -4.58
CA PRO A 251 1.56 25.51 -3.16
C PRO A 251 0.42 25.00 -2.29
N SER A 252 -0.82 25.43 -2.54
CA SER A 252 -2.01 24.97 -1.80
C SER A 252 -2.20 23.45 -1.87
N ARG A 253 -1.89 22.82 -3.02
CA ARG A 253 -1.96 21.36 -3.17
C ARG A 253 -0.80 20.68 -2.46
N VAL A 254 0.41 21.23 -2.60
CA VAL A 254 1.62 20.74 -1.92
C VAL A 254 1.36 20.64 -0.41
N TRP A 255 0.82 21.69 0.21
CA TRP A 255 0.52 21.72 1.64
C TRP A 255 -0.48 20.63 2.07
N LYS A 256 -1.59 20.46 1.34
CA LYS A 256 -2.57 19.40 1.66
C LYS A 256 -1.94 18.01 1.59
N TYR A 257 -1.11 17.76 0.59
CA TYR A 257 -0.39 16.49 0.47
C TYR A 257 0.68 16.31 1.54
N LEU A 258 1.41 17.38 1.88
CA LEU A 258 2.42 17.35 2.92
C LEU A 258 1.80 17.01 4.29
N LEU A 259 0.60 17.53 4.60
CA LEU A 259 -0.15 17.19 5.82
C LEU A 259 -0.57 15.73 5.85
N ILE A 260 -1.12 15.20 4.75
CA ILE A 260 -1.48 13.77 4.66
C ILE A 260 -0.23 12.91 4.81
N TRP A 261 0.85 13.32 4.16
CA TRP A 261 2.13 12.63 4.20
C TRP A 261 2.75 12.63 5.60
N SER A 262 2.81 13.78 6.26
CA SER A 262 3.39 13.92 7.59
C SER A 262 2.56 13.17 8.62
N GLY A 263 1.23 13.20 8.53
CA GLY A 263 0.35 12.42 9.40
C GLY A 263 0.57 10.91 9.23
N GLY A 264 0.59 10.42 7.99
CA GLY A 264 0.83 8.99 7.73
C GLY A 264 2.25 8.54 8.09
N THR A 265 3.26 9.37 7.83
CA THR A 265 4.65 9.08 8.20
C THR A 265 4.85 9.13 9.71
N GLY A 266 4.26 10.13 10.38
CA GLY A 266 4.26 10.24 11.83
C GLY A 266 3.60 9.05 12.51
N ALA A 267 2.50 8.53 11.95
CA ALA A 267 1.87 7.29 12.45
C ALA A 267 2.78 6.07 12.33
N LEU A 268 3.52 5.92 11.21
CA LEU A 268 4.47 4.83 11.03
C LEU A 268 5.71 4.97 11.92
N VAL A 269 6.19 6.20 12.13
CA VAL A 269 7.30 6.49 13.05
C VAL A 269 6.89 6.22 14.49
N ALA A 270 5.70 6.66 14.90
CA ALA A 270 5.14 6.34 16.22
C ALA A 270 5.00 4.82 16.40
N LEU A 271 4.53 4.10 15.37
CA LEU A 271 4.48 2.63 15.40
C LEU A 271 5.89 2.03 15.56
N ALA A 272 6.88 2.51 14.81
CA ALA A 272 8.26 2.05 14.91
C ALA A 272 8.82 2.23 16.33
N ILE A 273 8.63 3.40 16.93
CA ILE A 273 9.08 3.69 18.29
C ILE A 273 8.36 2.79 19.30
N LEU A 274 7.02 2.70 19.23
CA LEU A 274 6.21 1.91 20.16
C LEU A 274 6.44 0.39 20.03
N ALA A 275 6.74 -0.09 18.82
CA ALA A 275 7.02 -1.50 18.57
C ALA A 275 8.47 -1.90 18.89
N THR A 276 9.35 -0.96 19.23
CA THR A 276 10.73 -1.29 19.58
C THR A 276 10.75 -2.02 20.94
N PRO A 277 11.32 -3.23 21.04
CA PRO A 277 11.38 -3.97 22.29
C PRO A 277 12.33 -3.29 23.30
N VAL A 278 11.99 -3.40 24.58
CA VAL A 278 12.68 -2.71 25.70
C VAL A 278 14.18 -3.07 25.82
N PHE A 279 14.61 -4.21 25.27
CA PHE A 279 15.95 -4.75 25.49
C PHE A 279 17.02 -4.27 24.49
N ASP A 280 16.66 -3.59 23.40
CA ASP A 280 17.62 -3.11 22.38
C ASP A 280 17.19 -1.75 21.75
N VAL A 281 16.77 -0.83 22.62
CA VAL A 281 16.08 0.41 22.23
C VAL A 281 16.95 1.28 21.33
N VAL A 282 18.19 1.59 21.72
CA VAL A 282 18.98 2.65 21.06
C VAL A 282 19.45 2.24 19.65
N ARG A 283 19.76 0.96 19.44
CA ARG A 283 20.41 0.51 18.20
C ARG A 283 19.45 0.20 17.07
N VAL A 284 18.24 -0.27 17.37
CA VAL A 284 17.26 -0.65 16.32
C VAL A 284 16.25 0.46 16.05
N GLU A 285 15.99 1.33 17.02
CA GLU A 285 15.00 2.40 16.89
C GLU A 285 15.29 3.32 15.70
N HIS A 286 16.53 3.80 15.56
CA HIS A 286 16.87 4.71 14.45
C HIS A 286 16.70 4.04 13.07
N LEU A 287 16.97 2.73 12.95
CA LEU A 287 16.73 1.98 11.73
C LEU A 287 15.23 1.86 11.42
N LEU A 288 14.41 1.57 12.44
CA LEU A 288 12.96 1.48 12.28
C LEU A 288 12.34 2.82 11.91
N VAL A 289 12.83 3.92 12.51
CA VAL A 289 12.40 5.28 12.16
C VAL A 289 12.76 5.60 10.70
N LEU A 290 14.00 5.33 10.28
CA LEU A 290 14.42 5.53 8.89
C LEU A 290 13.61 4.66 7.92
N ALA A 291 13.34 3.40 8.29
CA ALA A 291 12.50 2.51 7.49
C ALA A 291 11.06 3.03 7.40
N ALA A 292 10.47 3.52 8.49
CA ALA A 292 9.13 4.09 8.54
C ALA A 292 8.98 5.35 7.66
N LEU A 293 10.06 6.08 7.41
CA LEU A 293 10.07 7.22 6.50
C LEU A 293 9.94 6.82 5.02
N LEU A 294 10.27 5.59 4.61
CA LEU A 294 10.32 5.17 3.20
C LEU A 294 8.95 4.79 2.56
N PRO A 295 7.99 4.15 3.25
CA PRO A 295 6.70 3.69 2.70
C PRO A 295 5.80 4.76 2.07
N PHE A 296 5.95 6.05 2.32
CA PHE A 296 5.09 7.03 1.66
C PHE A 296 5.63 7.52 0.30
N PRO A 297 4.87 7.51 -0.82
CA PRO A 297 5.42 7.79 -2.14
C PRO A 297 5.33 9.30 -2.50
N ILE A 298 6.14 10.17 -1.89
CA ILE A 298 6.05 11.64 -2.13
C ILE A 298 6.37 12.02 -3.58
N ALA A 299 7.54 11.60 -4.10
CA ALA A 299 8.00 12.03 -5.42
C ALA A 299 7.11 11.51 -6.56
N ARG A 300 6.60 10.29 -6.43
CA ARG A 300 5.80 9.64 -7.48
C ARG A 300 4.46 10.35 -7.72
N LEU A 301 3.88 10.94 -6.68
CA LEU A 301 2.62 11.67 -6.77
C LEU A 301 2.78 13.00 -7.50
N GLY A 302 3.88 13.72 -7.28
CA GLY A 302 4.18 14.95 -8.02
C GLY A 302 4.50 14.69 -9.49
N LEU A 303 5.17 13.57 -9.75
CA LEU A 303 5.50 13.12 -11.10
C LEU A 303 4.26 12.68 -11.90
N ALA A 304 3.27 12.00 -11.30
CA ALA A 304 2.14 11.42 -12.02
C ALA A 304 1.37 12.41 -12.95
N PRO A 305 1.00 13.63 -12.51
CA PRO A 305 0.41 14.64 -13.39
C PRO A 305 1.32 15.05 -14.56
N MET A 306 2.63 15.12 -14.36
CA MET A 306 3.58 15.46 -15.43
C MET A 306 3.63 14.38 -16.52
N SER A 307 3.64 13.10 -16.12
CA SER A 307 3.59 11.99 -17.08
C SER A 307 2.29 11.99 -17.88
N LEU A 308 1.16 12.23 -17.21
CA LEU A 308 -0.13 12.27 -17.87
C LEU A 308 -0.25 13.48 -18.82
N ALA A 309 0.31 14.64 -18.45
CA ALA A 309 0.35 15.82 -19.32
C ALA A 309 1.19 15.54 -20.57
N ARG A 310 2.37 14.93 -20.42
CA ARG A 310 3.22 14.54 -21.56
C ARG A 310 2.52 13.54 -22.49
N ASN A 311 1.71 12.64 -21.94
CA ASN A 311 0.95 11.66 -22.72
C ASN A 311 -0.19 12.33 -23.53
N ARG A 312 -0.87 13.33 -22.96
CA ARG A 312 -1.97 14.05 -23.65
C ARG A 312 -1.55 14.84 -24.89
N HIS A 313 -0.28 15.18 -25.02
CA HIS A 313 0.26 15.96 -26.15
C HIS A 313 0.93 15.10 -27.24
N ARG A 314 0.93 13.77 -27.09
CA ARG A 314 1.42 12.84 -28.10
C ARG A 314 0.26 12.34 -28.94
#